data_AF-A0A0Q5K7Y5-F1
#
_entry.id   AF-A0A0Q5K7Y5-F1
#
_cell.length_a   1.000
_cell.length_b   1.000
_cell.length_c   1.000
_cell.angle_alpha   90.00
_cell.angle_beta   90.00
_cell.angle_gamma   90.00
#
_symmetry.space_group_name_H-M   'P 1'
#
loop_
_entity.id
_entity.type
_entity.pdbx_description
1 polymer ?
#
loop_
_entity_poly.entity_id
_entity_poly.type
_entity_poly.pdbx_seq_one_letter_code
_entity_poly.pdbx_strand_id
1 'polypeptide(L)'
;MHDKIYRHHKVRATEAMVAAVVSQIGVVLDEYSPLIPLSIYDDQFLSLDADRINGLIASSGRAVPEVAVAVAADLAGRIRERDLFVRAFAFSQKMPADPYKDDPAQRSAIELLIRDTDDGESRAEITHAIVAQVRAMLEALDRPSYLETLFPGGDPFPYIRIDPPIVKKTTTTDTDQSRTYLIDHDHRLISMGVVSAETRGWADAYINTRDVGFVFCPRELSALVHLATEVVFRVDRGVHVTPAMHSYAKAGTENSDELRDELFKAGYYTNLPRDLRPLPEFLRKAGTTVRIRTAATRLAGYMGPVRGQEPERLRGGSVSEERVRDWVAQFDDPELALVLVENIHLIDRFDVANAIRTFLNGHSGQFSRPAFVPIGQAKDGSTILTYYSGDIAGEFDASVLSLPEAITSGRPLVFVDDFIGRGSSITSVFQAMFGASVTENLDEERPPALSGDVLDLLRSRPIGIVTAAGTPGGRDYIKSRLTELGISPLVSSLRDTEQIPTIFSALDKFPSDRVDDFQEALLEVGKLLIHDSDSDKTDSRALGYGNEGLLLISPFNTPTMTLTALWRTGNDALTWRPLFPRRPKH
;
A
#
# COMPACT_ATOMS: atom_id res chain seq x y z
N MET A 1 18.57 8.94 30.37
CA MET A 1 17.80 9.96 31.11
C MET A 1 17.29 11.05 30.16
N HIS A 2 18.16 11.61 29.31
CA HIS A 2 17.81 12.60 28.27
C HIS A 2 16.56 12.22 27.45
N ASP A 3 16.52 11.04 26.83
CA ASP A 3 15.42 10.72 25.90
C ASP A 3 14.09 10.33 26.56
N LYS A 4 14.11 9.84 27.81
CA LYS A 4 12.87 9.57 28.57
C LYS A 4 12.18 10.85 29.05
N ILE A 5 12.91 11.95 29.13
CA ILE A 5 12.43 13.23 29.64
C ILE A 5 12.22 14.19 28.46
N TYR A 6 13.24 14.49 27.67
CA TYR A 6 13.17 15.49 26.60
C TYR A 6 12.37 15.05 25.37
N ARG A 7 12.33 13.76 25.03
CA ARG A 7 11.59 13.25 23.86
C ARG A 7 10.25 12.62 24.22
N HIS A 8 9.83 12.79 25.47
CA HIS A 8 8.53 12.33 25.89
C HIS A 8 7.45 13.15 25.19
N HIS A 9 6.45 12.47 24.61
CA HIS A 9 5.38 13.13 23.85
C HIS A 9 4.65 14.25 24.61
N LYS A 10 4.59 14.20 25.95
CA LYS A 10 4.06 15.31 26.76
C LYS A 10 4.96 16.55 26.76
N VAL A 11 6.28 16.38 26.76
CA VAL A 11 7.22 17.50 26.65
C VAL A 11 7.10 18.12 25.27
N ARG A 12 7.12 17.29 24.21
CA ARG A 12 6.89 17.74 22.82
C ARG A 12 5.55 18.46 22.65
N ALA A 13 4.48 17.99 23.29
CA ALA A 13 3.19 18.67 23.30
C ALA A 13 3.27 20.06 23.97
N THR A 14 3.94 20.17 25.12
CA THR A 14 4.16 21.45 25.80
C THR A 14 5.04 22.39 24.96
N GLU A 15 6.10 21.89 24.34
CA GLU A 15 6.94 22.66 23.40
C GLU A 15 6.12 23.17 22.22
N ALA A 16 5.22 22.35 21.67
CA ALA A 16 4.30 22.76 20.61
C ALA A 16 3.34 23.88 21.07
N MET A 17 2.87 23.84 22.32
CA MET A 17 2.05 24.92 22.89
C MET A 17 2.86 26.19 23.12
N VAL A 18 4.11 26.09 23.61
CA VAL A 18 5.00 27.24 23.79
C VAL A 18 5.29 27.89 22.44
N ALA A 19 5.64 27.09 21.43
CA ALA A 19 5.81 27.56 20.06
C ALA A 19 4.54 28.22 19.51
N ALA A 20 3.35 27.71 19.88
CA ALA A 20 2.09 28.32 19.49
C ALA A 20 1.90 29.70 20.10
N VAL A 21 2.16 29.88 21.40
CA VAL A 21 2.15 31.20 22.05
C VAL A 21 3.13 32.14 21.36
N VAL A 22 4.39 31.72 21.18
CA VAL A 22 5.43 32.52 20.53
C VAL A 22 5.05 32.88 19.09
N SER A 23 4.35 32.02 18.35
CA SER A 23 3.89 32.36 16.99
C SER A 23 2.87 33.51 16.96
N GLN A 24 2.12 33.73 18.05
CA GLN A 24 1.13 34.79 18.14
C GLN A 24 1.73 36.12 18.60
N ILE A 25 2.68 36.07 19.55
CA ILE A 25 3.23 37.28 20.19
C ILE A 25 4.73 37.48 19.95
N GLY A 26 5.37 36.66 19.11
CA GLY A 26 6.82 36.70 18.88
C GLY A 26 7.31 38.05 18.38
N VAL A 27 6.47 38.75 17.62
CA VAL A 27 6.75 40.11 17.16
C VAL A 27 6.88 41.11 18.30
N VAL A 28 6.40 40.86 19.53
CA VAL A 28 6.62 41.76 20.68
C VAL A 28 7.71 41.28 21.64
N LEU A 29 8.26 40.08 21.42
CA LEU A 29 9.29 39.48 22.29
C LEU A 29 10.72 39.80 21.85
N ASP A 30 11.02 39.86 20.54
CA ASP A 30 12.28 40.38 19.97
C ASP A 30 12.21 40.55 18.43
N GLU A 31 13.07 41.36 17.81
CA GLU A 31 13.07 41.73 16.37
C GLU A 31 13.74 40.73 15.42
N TYR A 32 13.57 39.42 15.58
CA TYR A 32 14.40 38.35 14.98
C TYR A 32 15.65 38.05 15.78
N SER A 33 15.49 37.24 16.82
CA SER A 33 16.63 36.64 17.48
C SER A 33 16.38 35.16 17.74
N PRO A 34 17.33 34.26 17.42
CA PRO A 34 17.33 32.90 17.98
C PRO A 34 17.37 32.89 19.52
N LEU A 35 17.47 34.06 20.15
CA LEU A 35 17.40 34.29 21.61
C LEU A 35 15.97 34.57 22.12
N ILE A 36 14.91 34.51 21.29
CA ILE A 36 13.51 34.62 21.79
C ILE A 36 13.21 33.67 22.96
N PRO A 37 13.69 32.40 22.99
CA PRO A 37 13.52 31.53 24.16
C PRO A 37 14.26 32.01 25.42
N LEU A 38 15.17 32.98 25.30
CA LEU A 38 15.94 33.57 26.40
C LEU A 38 15.46 34.98 26.78
N SER A 39 14.50 35.56 26.03
CA SER A 39 13.98 36.90 26.30
C SER A 39 12.86 36.93 27.34
N ILE A 40 12.36 35.75 27.73
CA ILE A 40 11.33 35.59 28.76
C ILE A 40 11.72 34.44 29.70
N TYR A 41 11.64 34.68 31.02
CA TYR A 41 11.85 33.61 32.00
C TYR A 41 10.61 32.70 32.11
N ASP A 42 10.80 31.45 32.54
CA ASP A 42 9.72 30.47 32.66
C ASP A 42 8.54 30.97 33.52
N ASP A 43 8.82 31.65 34.63
CA ASP A 43 7.80 32.22 35.52
C ASP A 43 7.02 33.37 34.86
N GLN A 44 7.72 34.20 34.08
CA GLN A 44 7.10 35.25 33.28
C GLN A 44 6.23 34.66 32.16
N PHE A 45 6.70 33.61 31.49
CA PHE A 45 5.94 32.93 30.44
C PHE A 45 4.66 32.29 30.98
N LEU A 46 4.74 31.56 32.10
CA LEU A 46 3.58 30.93 32.75
C LEU A 46 2.57 31.95 33.31
N SER A 47 3.03 33.18 33.55
CA SER A 47 2.19 34.26 34.04
C SER A 47 1.51 35.07 32.92
N LEU A 48 1.79 34.80 31.65
CA LEU A 48 1.20 35.53 30.53
C LEU A 48 -0.34 35.45 30.57
N ASP A 49 -0.95 36.62 30.49
CA ASP A 49 -2.38 36.87 30.33
C ASP A 49 -2.56 38.05 29.37
N ALA A 50 -3.81 38.38 29.03
CA ALA A 50 -4.09 39.44 28.07
C ALA A 50 -3.50 40.79 28.52
N ASP A 51 -3.58 41.11 29.81
CA ASP A 51 -3.08 42.38 30.36
C ASP A 51 -1.56 42.49 30.25
N ARG A 52 -0.82 41.42 30.59
CA ARG A 52 0.64 41.38 30.46
C ARG A 52 1.08 41.44 29.01
N ILE A 53 0.40 40.72 28.11
CA ILE A 53 0.69 40.77 26.67
C ILE A 53 0.44 42.18 26.13
N ASN A 54 -0.66 42.83 26.52
CA ASN A 54 -0.94 44.22 26.15
C ASN A 54 0.10 45.20 26.72
N GLY A 55 0.62 44.95 27.92
CA GLY A 55 1.75 45.69 28.48
C GLY A 55 3.02 45.55 27.62
N LEU A 56 3.32 44.32 27.15
CA LEU A 56 4.45 44.07 26.24
C LEU A 56 4.26 44.77 24.89
N ILE A 57 3.05 44.73 24.33
CA ILE A 57 2.66 45.46 23.11
C ILE A 57 2.89 46.97 23.29
N ALA A 58 2.40 47.55 24.38
CA ALA A 58 2.57 48.97 24.68
C ALA A 58 4.04 49.36 24.83
N SER A 59 4.86 48.50 25.46
CA SER A 59 6.29 48.75 25.67
C SER A 59 7.13 48.58 24.40
N SER A 60 6.76 47.66 23.51
CA SER A 60 7.47 47.39 22.25
C SER A 60 7.08 48.34 21.12
N GLY A 61 5.94 49.02 21.23
CA GLY A 61 5.43 49.94 20.20
C GLY A 61 4.95 49.23 18.92
N ARG A 62 4.78 47.91 18.94
CA ARG A 62 4.37 47.09 17.79
C ARG A 62 2.88 46.76 17.87
N ALA A 63 2.25 46.58 16.72
CA ALA A 63 0.86 46.16 16.64
C ALA A 63 0.73 44.64 16.60
N VAL A 64 -0.16 44.10 17.44
CA VAL A 64 -0.57 42.68 17.43
C VAL A 64 -2.10 42.66 17.36
N PRO A 65 -2.71 41.82 16.51
CA PRO A 65 -4.17 41.70 16.46
C PRO A 65 -4.75 41.26 17.81
N GLU A 66 -5.91 41.82 18.19
CA GLU A 66 -6.58 41.49 19.47
C GLU A 66 -6.87 39.99 19.61
N VAL A 67 -7.26 39.34 18.51
CA VAL A 67 -7.49 37.89 18.47
C VAL A 67 -6.20 37.12 18.78
N ALA A 68 -5.04 37.55 18.27
CA ALA A 68 -3.76 36.89 18.55
C ALA A 68 -3.35 37.03 20.02
N VAL A 69 -3.66 38.18 20.66
CA VAL A 69 -3.48 38.36 22.11
C VAL A 69 -4.37 37.41 22.90
N ALA A 70 -5.65 37.32 22.53
CA ALA A 70 -6.59 36.42 23.20
C ALA A 70 -6.19 34.94 23.07
N VAL A 71 -5.74 34.51 21.88
CA VAL A 71 -5.24 33.15 21.63
C VAL A 71 -3.97 32.87 22.45
N ALA A 72 -3.01 33.79 22.46
CA ALA A 72 -1.77 33.63 23.23
C ALA A 72 -2.04 33.52 24.75
N ALA A 73 -2.96 34.35 25.27
CA ALA A 73 -3.38 34.30 26.65
C ALA A 73 -4.09 32.98 27.00
N ASP A 74 -4.99 32.50 26.13
CA ASP A 74 -5.67 31.20 26.31
C ASP A 74 -4.66 30.04 26.36
N LEU A 75 -3.75 29.96 25.38
CA LEU A 75 -2.72 28.93 25.32
C LEU A 75 -1.78 28.96 26.54
N ALA A 76 -1.36 30.15 26.99
CA ALA A 76 -0.54 30.29 28.20
C ALA A 76 -1.30 29.83 29.46
N GLY A 77 -2.59 30.20 29.56
CA GLY A 77 -3.50 29.74 30.61
C GLY A 77 -3.61 28.22 30.67
N ARG A 78 -3.80 27.57 29.52
CA ARG A 78 -3.85 26.10 29.40
C ARG A 78 -2.55 25.43 29.84
N ILE A 79 -1.39 25.97 29.46
CA ILE A 79 -0.09 25.44 29.93
C ILE A 79 -0.02 25.50 31.46
N ARG A 80 -0.36 26.66 32.05
CA ARG A 80 -0.37 26.89 33.51
C ARG A 80 -1.30 25.93 34.24
N GLU A 81 -2.48 25.68 33.68
CA GLU A 81 -3.52 24.81 34.25
C GLU A 81 -3.30 23.32 33.95
N ARG A 82 -2.23 23.00 33.19
CA ARG A 82 -1.92 21.64 32.70
C ARG A 82 -3.00 21.06 31.79
N ASP A 83 -3.80 21.91 31.15
CA ASP A 83 -4.66 21.52 30.04
C ASP A 83 -3.86 21.42 28.74
N LEU A 84 -2.95 20.44 28.72
CA LEU A 84 -1.98 20.29 27.65
C LEU A 84 -2.60 19.68 26.39
N PHE A 85 -2.03 20.00 25.23
CA PHE A 85 -2.34 19.32 23.99
C PHE A 85 -2.20 17.80 24.13
N VAL A 86 -3.09 17.10 23.44
CA VAL A 86 -3.07 15.64 23.31
C VAL A 86 -2.63 15.25 21.91
N ARG A 87 -2.12 14.03 21.77
CA ARG A 87 -1.78 13.44 20.47
C ARG A 87 -3.07 13.06 19.75
N ALA A 88 -3.48 13.88 18.79
CA ALA A 88 -4.58 13.52 17.89
C ALA A 88 -4.13 12.46 16.90
N PHE A 89 -2.91 12.53 16.38
CA PHE A 89 -2.43 11.57 15.37
C PHE A 89 -0.94 11.26 15.55
N ALA A 90 -0.48 10.13 15.02
CA ALA A 90 0.93 9.72 15.03
C ALA A 90 1.34 9.11 13.69
N PHE A 91 2.55 9.41 13.22
CA PHE A 91 3.07 8.91 11.95
C PHE A 91 4.58 8.71 12.00
N SER A 92 5.13 7.77 11.23
CA SER A 92 6.58 7.55 11.08
C SER A 92 6.89 6.92 9.73
N GLN A 93 8.17 6.91 9.35
CA GLN A 93 8.63 6.19 8.16
C GLN A 93 8.38 4.68 8.26
N LYS A 94 8.38 4.12 9.48
CA LYS A 94 8.22 2.69 9.74
C LYS A 94 7.37 2.48 10.97
N MET A 95 6.07 2.27 10.76
CA MET A 95 5.17 1.89 11.85
C MET A 95 5.30 0.39 12.15
N PRO A 96 5.33 -0.02 13.44
CA PRO A 96 5.30 -1.44 13.79
C PRO A 96 4.06 -2.11 13.22
N ALA A 97 4.22 -3.31 12.65
CA ALA A 97 3.13 -4.08 12.04
C ALA A 97 2.36 -3.33 10.93
N ASP A 98 2.98 -2.37 10.25
CA ASP A 98 2.39 -1.76 9.06
C ASP A 98 2.22 -2.82 7.94
N PRO A 99 0.97 -3.12 7.51
CA PRO A 99 0.71 -4.11 6.46
C PRO A 99 1.20 -3.63 5.07
N TYR A 100 1.47 -2.34 4.92
CA TYR A 100 1.94 -1.67 3.72
C TYR A 100 3.43 -1.30 3.79
N LYS A 101 4.18 -1.77 4.79
CA LYS A 101 5.61 -1.43 4.96
C LYS A 101 6.49 -1.76 3.74
N ASP A 102 6.08 -2.76 2.96
CA ASP A 102 6.78 -3.24 1.77
C ASP A 102 6.12 -2.68 0.48
N ASP A 103 5.10 -1.81 0.59
CA ASP A 103 4.50 -1.08 -0.52
C ASP A 103 5.30 0.21 -0.80
N PRO A 104 5.93 0.35 -1.98
CA PRO A 104 6.74 1.52 -2.31
C PRO A 104 5.94 2.79 -2.52
N ALA A 105 4.67 2.68 -2.93
CA ALA A 105 3.82 3.86 -3.05
C ALA A 105 3.57 4.47 -1.66
N GLN A 106 3.23 3.60 -0.69
CA GLN A 106 3.07 4.00 0.71
C GLN A 106 4.36 4.61 1.27
N ARG A 107 5.51 3.96 1.05
CA ARG A 107 6.80 4.47 1.53
C ARG A 107 7.12 5.84 0.95
N SER A 108 6.95 6.01 -0.37
CA SER A 108 7.24 7.28 -1.06
C SER A 108 6.30 8.40 -0.56
N ALA A 109 5.02 8.08 -0.35
CA ALA A 109 4.03 8.98 0.23
C ALA A 109 4.42 9.40 1.67
N ILE A 110 4.85 8.46 2.52
CA ILE A 110 5.29 8.79 3.87
C ILE A 110 6.58 9.61 3.86
N GLU A 111 7.56 9.28 3.01
CA GLU A 111 8.80 10.05 2.89
C GLU A 111 8.54 11.49 2.44
N LEU A 112 7.62 11.68 1.49
CA LEU A 112 7.14 12.99 1.08
C LEU A 112 6.46 13.73 2.23
N LEU A 113 5.51 13.09 2.93
CA LEU A 113 4.83 13.67 4.08
C LEU A 113 5.81 14.13 5.17
N ILE A 114 6.81 13.31 5.50
CA ILE A 114 7.81 13.65 6.52
C ILE A 114 8.65 14.86 6.07
N ARG A 115 9.06 14.90 4.79
CA ARG A 115 9.78 16.03 4.24
C ARG A 115 8.96 17.32 4.29
N ASP A 116 7.70 17.25 3.87
CA ASP A 116 6.79 18.39 3.84
C ASP A 116 6.43 18.89 5.25
N THR A 117 6.45 18.01 6.26
CA THR A 117 6.22 18.39 7.67
C THR A 117 7.47 18.91 8.39
N ASP A 118 8.68 18.61 7.89
CA ASP A 118 9.94 19.22 8.33
C ASP A 118 10.08 20.66 7.80
N ASP A 119 9.54 20.94 6.62
CA ASP A 119 9.49 22.29 6.04
C ASP A 119 8.42 23.18 6.70
N GLY A 120 8.78 24.42 7.03
CA GLY A 120 7.91 25.33 7.78
C GLY A 120 6.67 25.79 7.01
N GLU A 121 6.81 26.04 5.71
CA GLU A 121 5.74 26.54 4.83
C GLU A 121 4.78 25.40 4.48
N SER A 122 5.31 24.28 3.97
CA SER A 122 4.50 23.08 3.69
C SER A 122 3.81 22.54 4.93
N ARG A 123 4.43 22.61 6.12
CA ARG A 123 3.77 22.24 7.38
C ARG A 123 2.58 23.16 7.70
N ALA A 124 2.69 24.45 7.44
CA ALA A 124 1.58 25.39 7.63
C ALA A 124 0.44 25.09 6.65
N GLU A 125 0.74 24.78 5.39
CA GLU A 125 -0.25 24.36 4.39
C GLU A 125 -1.00 23.09 4.82
N ILE A 126 -0.28 22.07 5.28
CA ILE A 126 -0.89 20.83 5.79
C ILE A 126 -1.79 21.14 7.00
N THR A 127 -1.33 22.01 7.90
CA THR A 127 -2.13 22.42 9.07
C THR A 127 -3.41 23.16 8.65
N HIS A 128 -3.33 24.04 7.65
CA HIS A 128 -4.52 24.68 7.06
C HIS A 128 -5.47 23.69 6.41
N ALA A 129 -4.96 22.68 5.70
CA ALA A 129 -5.78 21.62 5.12
C ALA A 129 -6.51 20.82 6.21
N ILE A 130 -5.83 20.52 7.33
CA ILE A 130 -6.46 19.85 8.49
C ILE A 130 -7.57 20.73 9.07
N VAL A 131 -7.32 22.03 9.28
CA VAL A 131 -8.32 22.99 9.76
C VAL A 131 -9.53 23.06 8.83
N ALA A 132 -9.30 23.11 7.51
CA ALA A 132 -10.37 23.13 6.52
C ALA A 132 -11.22 21.85 6.60
N GLN A 133 -10.61 20.68 6.78
CA GLN A 133 -11.34 19.42 6.95
C GLN A 133 -12.11 19.38 8.28
N VAL A 134 -11.56 19.91 9.38
CA VAL A 134 -12.31 20.05 10.65
C VAL A 134 -13.56 20.91 10.46
N ARG A 135 -13.46 22.03 9.73
CA ARG A 135 -14.62 22.88 9.42
C ARG A 135 -15.64 22.15 8.55
N ALA A 136 -15.19 21.47 7.49
CA ALA A 136 -16.07 20.68 6.62
C ALA A 136 -16.81 19.56 7.37
N MET A 137 -16.13 18.89 8.32
CA MET A 137 -16.76 17.90 9.19
C MET A 137 -17.83 18.52 10.09
N LEU A 138 -17.54 19.68 10.70
CA LEU A 138 -18.50 20.39 11.54
C LEU A 138 -19.71 20.91 10.74
N GLU A 139 -19.50 21.38 9.51
CA GLU A 139 -20.58 21.74 8.59
C GLU A 139 -21.45 20.54 8.25
N ALA A 140 -20.86 19.38 7.92
CA ALA A 140 -21.62 18.16 7.65
C ALA A 140 -22.45 17.71 8.87
N LEU A 141 -21.96 17.95 10.08
CA LEU A 141 -22.65 17.63 11.34
C LEU A 141 -23.66 18.71 11.79
N ASP A 142 -23.85 19.79 11.01
CA ASP A 142 -24.67 20.95 11.37
C ASP A 142 -24.23 21.64 12.67
N ARG A 143 -22.91 21.75 12.88
CA ARG A 143 -22.26 22.37 14.05
C ARG A 143 -21.23 23.47 13.68
N PRO A 144 -21.51 24.40 12.74
CA PRO A 144 -20.50 25.34 12.24
C PRO A 144 -19.94 26.30 13.30
N SER A 145 -20.74 26.68 14.30
CA SER A 145 -20.34 27.60 15.38
C SER A 145 -19.59 26.93 16.53
N TYR A 146 -19.38 25.60 16.48
CA TYR A 146 -18.72 24.86 17.56
C TYR A 146 -17.31 25.37 17.88
N LEU A 147 -16.58 25.88 16.88
CA LEU A 147 -15.23 26.43 17.11
C LEU A 147 -15.26 27.78 17.82
N GLU A 148 -16.30 28.59 17.61
CA GLU A 148 -16.46 29.91 18.24
C GLU A 148 -16.71 29.81 19.75
N THR A 149 -17.29 28.69 20.20
CA THR A 149 -17.53 28.44 21.63
C THR A 149 -16.28 27.92 22.34
N LEU A 150 -15.32 27.35 21.61
CA LEU A 150 -14.12 26.73 22.17
C LEU A 150 -12.90 27.64 22.15
N PHE A 151 -12.76 28.50 21.14
CA PHE A 151 -11.54 29.27 20.91
C PHE A 151 -11.82 30.75 20.64
N PRO A 152 -10.96 31.66 21.14
CA PRO A 152 -10.98 33.06 20.74
C PRO A 152 -10.92 33.22 19.22
N GLY A 153 -11.91 33.91 18.65
CA GLY A 153 -12.01 34.14 17.20
C GLY A 153 -12.45 32.93 16.37
N GLY A 154 -12.75 31.78 16.98
CA GLY A 154 -13.25 30.59 16.26
C GLY A 154 -12.26 29.96 15.28
N ASP A 155 -10.96 30.25 15.43
CA ASP A 155 -9.90 29.69 14.59
C ASP A 155 -9.07 28.62 15.31
N PRO A 156 -9.14 27.34 14.90
CA PRO A 156 -8.37 26.27 15.53
C PRO A 156 -6.93 26.20 14.99
N PHE A 157 -6.55 26.97 13.96
CA PHE A 157 -5.21 26.91 13.38
C PHE A 157 -4.08 27.11 14.41
N PRO A 158 -4.12 28.10 15.32
CA PRO A 158 -3.06 28.28 16.32
C PRO A 158 -2.93 27.08 17.29
N TYR A 159 -4.00 26.30 17.44
CA TYR A 159 -4.14 25.21 18.40
C TYR A 159 -3.76 23.84 17.84
N ILE A 160 -3.57 23.70 16.52
CA ILE A 160 -3.16 22.45 15.89
C ILE A 160 -1.67 22.55 15.53
N ARG A 161 -0.87 21.59 15.98
CA ARG A 161 0.58 21.57 15.75
C ARG A 161 1.07 20.23 15.25
N ILE A 162 1.77 20.26 14.12
CA ILE A 162 2.45 19.09 13.57
C ILE A 162 3.89 19.14 14.06
N ASP A 163 4.31 18.05 14.67
CA ASP A 163 5.65 17.84 15.17
C ASP A 163 6.26 16.63 14.42
N PRO A 164 7.09 16.87 13.40
CA PRO A 164 7.53 15.83 12.46
C PRO A 164 8.45 14.79 13.13
N PRO A 165 8.61 13.60 12.51
CA PRO A 165 9.68 12.67 12.88
C PRO A 165 11.07 13.30 12.68
N ILE A 166 12.01 12.98 13.55
CA ILE A 166 13.40 13.44 13.39
C ILE A 166 14.10 12.54 12.36
N VAL A 167 14.14 12.97 11.10
CA VAL A 167 14.88 12.26 10.05
C VAL A 167 16.38 12.50 10.25
N LYS A 168 17.17 11.42 10.33
CA LYS A 168 18.64 11.53 10.27
C LYS A 168 19.02 12.12 8.91
N LYS A 169 19.43 13.39 8.87
CA LYS A 169 20.11 13.94 7.70
C LYS A 169 21.44 13.20 7.59
N THR A 170 21.66 12.50 6.48
CA THR A 170 22.90 11.78 6.13
C THR A 170 24.11 12.69 5.92
N THR A 171 23.98 13.99 6.21
CA THR A 171 25.11 14.90 6.30
C THR A 171 25.82 14.70 7.64
N THR A 172 27.15 14.74 7.60
CA THR A 172 28.16 14.68 8.69
C THR A 172 27.99 15.70 9.84
N THR A 173 26.81 16.29 9.96
CA THR A 173 26.39 17.27 10.97
C THR A 173 25.15 16.78 11.71
N ASP A 174 24.99 15.46 11.88
CA ASP A 174 24.19 14.96 13.00
C ASP A 174 24.82 15.58 14.26
N THR A 175 24.00 16.12 15.16
CA THR A 175 24.44 16.52 16.49
C THR A 175 24.85 15.26 17.22
N ASP A 176 26.08 14.82 16.91
CA ASP A 176 26.77 13.75 17.58
C ASP A 176 26.73 14.10 19.06
N GLN A 177 25.95 13.35 19.84
CA GLN A 177 25.89 13.56 21.29
C GLN A 177 27.28 13.37 21.92
N SER A 178 28.27 12.81 21.20
CA SER A 178 29.69 12.83 21.57
C SER A 178 30.27 14.25 21.69
N ARG A 179 29.68 15.25 21.00
CA ARG A 179 30.07 16.66 21.02
C ARG A 179 29.35 17.48 22.10
N THR A 180 28.38 16.90 22.80
CA THR A 180 27.73 17.55 23.94
C THR A 180 28.62 17.43 25.17
N TYR A 181 28.94 18.57 25.78
CA TYR A 181 29.66 18.64 27.03
C TYR A 181 28.69 18.88 28.18
N LEU A 182 28.80 18.07 29.22
CA LEU A 182 28.15 18.32 30.51
C LEU A 182 29.11 19.15 31.36
N ILE A 183 28.61 20.19 32.02
CA ILE A 183 29.37 20.93 33.04
C ILE A 183 29.04 20.26 34.38
N ASP A 184 30.04 19.63 35.00
CA ASP A 184 29.85 19.05 36.32
C ASP A 184 29.81 20.12 37.43
N HIS A 185 29.49 19.69 38.65
CA HIS A 185 29.51 20.51 39.87
C HIS A 185 30.85 21.19 40.19
N ASP A 186 31.96 20.77 39.55
CA ASP A 186 33.30 21.36 39.67
C ASP A 186 33.64 22.23 38.44
N HIS A 187 32.63 22.58 37.62
CA HIS A 187 32.74 23.34 36.38
C HIS A 187 33.60 22.70 35.28
N ARG A 188 33.78 21.38 35.31
CA ARG A 188 34.54 20.64 34.29
C ARG A 188 33.63 20.15 33.18
N LEU A 189 34.13 20.28 31.95
CA LEU A 189 33.45 19.84 30.74
C LEU A 189 33.71 18.33 30.51
N ILE A 190 32.65 17.54 30.57
CA ILE A 190 32.69 16.09 30.36
C ILE A 190 31.96 15.74 29.06
N SER A 191 32.65 15.09 28.11
CA SER A 191 32.03 14.59 26.88
C SER A 191 31.15 13.37 27.16
N MET A 192 29.94 13.40 26.61
CA MET A 192 28.91 12.35 26.76
C MET A 192 29.28 10.98 26.14
N GLY A 193 30.34 10.89 25.32
CA GLY A 193 30.71 9.67 24.60
C GLY A 193 31.15 8.48 25.47
N VAL A 194 31.41 8.67 26.77
CA VAL A 194 32.01 7.66 27.65
C VAL A 194 30.99 6.77 28.38
N VAL A 195 29.67 7.03 28.28
CA VAL A 195 28.66 6.45 29.20
C VAL A 195 27.71 5.41 28.56
N SER A 196 27.81 5.07 27.27
CA SER A 196 26.70 4.39 26.55
C SER A 196 26.81 2.86 26.33
N ALA A 197 27.56 2.10 27.13
CA ALA A 197 27.86 0.69 26.80
C ALA A 197 26.78 -0.37 27.14
N GLU A 198 25.76 -0.07 27.95
CA GLU A 198 24.83 -1.11 28.44
C GLU A 198 23.37 -0.73 28.26
N THR A 199 22.68 -1.10 27.16
CA THR A 199 21.19 -1.08 27.11
C THR A 199 20.56 -1.70 25.83
N ARG A 200 20.81 -2.98 25.53
CA ARG A 200 20.26 -3.60 24.27
C ARG A 200 18.73 -3.72 24.21
N GLY A 201 18.03 -4.03 25.31
CA GLY A 201 16.56 -4.07 25.32
C GLY A 201 15.89 -2.69 25.38
N TRP A 202 16.66 -1.63 25.66
CA TRP A 202 16.17 -0.27 25.81
C TRP A 202 16.40 0.56 24.54
N ALA A 203 17.36 0.15 23.69
CA ALA A 203 17.58 0.68 22.35
C ALA A 203 16.35 0.52 21.43
N ASP A 204 15.56 -0.54 21.58
CA ASP A 204 14.41 -0.77 20.70
C ASP A 204 13.21 0.16 21.03
N ALA A 205 12.95 0.45 22.31
CA ALA A 205 12.00 1.49 22.72
C ALA A 205 12.52 2.91 22.39
N TYR A 206 13.84 3.07 22.35
CA TYR A 206 14.61 4.28 22.00
C TYR A 206 14.52 4.65 20.52
N ILE A 207 14.53 3.69 19.60
CA ILE A 207 14.33 3.92 18.16
C ILE A 207 12.86 4.28 17.89
N ASN A 208 11.93 3.53 18.49
CA ASN A 208 10.49 3.68 18.21
C ASN A 208 9.86 5.02 18.62
N THR A 209 10.41 5.75 19.60
CA THR A 209 9.85 7.06 20.02
C THR A 209 10.49 8.26 19.33
N ARG A 210 11.72 8.11 18.84
CA ARG A 210 12.46 9.14 18.09
C ARG A 210 11.96 9.25 16.64
N ASP A 211 11.52 8.14 16.08
CA ASP A 211 11.14 8.04 14.67
C ASP A 211 9.66 8.37 14.43
N VAL A 212 8.90 8.76 15.47
CA VAL A 212 7.47 9.07 15.37
C VAL A 212 7.22 10.57 15.50
N GLY A 213 6.49 11.12 14.53
CA GLY A 213 5.90 12.45 14.54
C GLY A 213 4.47 12.41 15.05
N PHE A 214 3.99 13.57 15.50
CA PHE A 214 2.67 13.73 16.11
C PHE A 214 1.92 14.91 15.53
N VAL A 215 0.60 14.81 15.52
CA VAL A 215 -0.30 15.96 15.41
C VAL A 215 -0.91 16.19 16.79
N PHE A 216 -0.64 17.37 17.34
CA PHE A 216 -1.09 17.81 18.66
C PHE A 216 -2.25 18.80 18.54
N CYS A 217 -3.23 18.69 19.43
CA CYS A 217 -4.31 19.67 19.56
C CYS A 217 -4.97 19.62 20.96
N PRO A 218 -5.86 20.56 21.30
CA PRO A 218 -6.70 20.49 22.50
C PRO A 218 -7.55 19.22 22.54
N ARG A 219 -7.88 18.76 23.76
CA ARG A 219 -8.59 17.49 23.95
C ARG A 219 -9.96 17.48 23.27
N GLU A 220 -10.64 18.61 23.30
CA GLU A 220 -11.98 18.85 22.76
C GLU A 220 -12.04 18.69 21.23
N LEU A 221 -10.89 18.87 20.55
CA LEU A 221 -10.76 18.71 19.10
C LEU A 221 -10.15 17.38 18.67
N SER A 222 -9.67 16.57 19.61
CA SER A 222 -8.80 15.42 19.30
C SER A 222 -9.40 14.43 18.29
N ALA A 223 -10.69 14.10 18.39
CA ALA A 223 -11.35 13.20 17.45
C ALA A 223 -11.53 13.82 16.05
N LEU A 224 -11.93 15.10 15.96
CA LEU A 224 -12.07 15.82 14.70
C LEU A 224 -10.72 15.97 13.99
N VAL A 225 -9.68 16.37 14.74
CA VAL A 225 -8.32 16.53 14.20
C VAL A 225 -7.74 15.19 13.79
N HIS A 226 -8.04 14.10 14.52
CA HIS A 226 -7.63 12.74 14.14
C HIS A 226 -8.17 12.39 12.75
N LEU A 227 -9.49 12.44 12.56
CA LEU A 227 -10.13 12.10 11.29
C LEU A 227 -9.72 13.08 10.17
N ALA A 228 -9.64 14.38 10.46
CA ALA A 228 -9.20 15.37 9.48
C ALA A 228 -7.75 15.11 9.01
N THR A 229 -6.87 14.70 9.93
CA THR A 229 -5.50 14.30 9.59
C THR A 229 -5.49 13.06 8.70
N GLU A 230 -6.35 12.07 8.96
CA GLU A 230 -6.50 10.89 8.08
C GLU A 230 -6.87 11.30 6.66
N VAL A 231 -7.86 12.17 6.51
CA VAL A 231 -8.31 12.65 5.20
C VAL A 231 -7.17 13.37 4.48
N VAL A 232 -6.53 14.35 5.11
CA VAL A 232 -5.45 15.15 4.50
C VAL A 232 -4.27 14.26 4.11
N PHE A 233 -3.83 13.37 5.00
CA PHE A 233 -2.70 12.48 4.71
C PHE A 233 -3.05 11.52 3.57
N ARG A 234 -4.29 11.03 3.53
CA ARG A 234 -4.73 10.05 2.54
C ARG A 234 -4.99 10.65 1.16
N VAL A 235 -5.68 11.78 1.11
CA VAL A 235 -6.12 12.44 -0.13
C VAL A 235 -4.99 13.28 -0.71
N ASP A 236 -4.35 14.12 0.10
CA ASP A 236 -3.41 15.11 -0.41
C ASP A 236 -1.98 14.57 -0.50
N ARG A 237 -1.66 13.50 0.25
CA ARG A 237 -0.30 12.92 0.31
C ARG A 237 -0.26 11.43 -0.03
N GLY A 238 -1.42 10.80 -0.27
CA GLY A 238 -1.48 9.38 -0.66
C GLY A 238 -1.13 8.40 0.45
N VAL A 239 -0.95 8.84 1.71
CA VAL A 239 -0.55 8.00 2.83
C VAL A 239 -1.74 7.20 3.34
N HIS A 240 -1.57 5.89 3.43
CA HIS A 240 -2.53 4.98 4.04
C HIS A 240 -2.37 4.98 5.55
N VAL A 241 -3.48 5.20 6.23
CA VAL A 241 -3.51 5.19 7.69
C VAL A 241 -3.62 3.75 8.17
N THR A 242 -2.73 3.35 9.06
CA THR A 242 -2.65 1.98 9.57
C THR A 242 -3.21 1.88 10.99
N PRO A 243 -3.64 0.68 11.44
CA PRO A 243 -3.99 0.44 12.84
C PRO A 243 -2.91 0.89 13.83
N ALA A 244 -1.63 0.77 13.44
CA ALA A 244 -0.52 1.25 14.24
C ALA A 244 -0.54 2.79 14.40
N MET A 245 -0.86 3.55 13.36
CA MET A 245 -1.01 5.01 13.46
C MET A 245 -2.14 5.42 14.41
N HIS A 246 -3.28 4.70 14.39
CA HIS A 246 -4.37 4.96 15.34
C HIS A 246 -3.99 4.62 16.78
N SER A 247 -3.36 3.47 17.03
CA SER A 247 -3.02 3.02 18.40
C SER A 247 -2.01 3.92 19.14
N TYR A 248 -1.21 4.70 18.40
CA TYR A 248 -0.29 5.67 18.99
C TYR A 248 -0.95 7.04 19.27
N ALA A 249 -2.13 7.29 18.71
CA ALA A 249 -2.96 8.44 19.06
C ALA A 249 -3.55 8.28 20.47
N LYS A 250 -3.83 9.41 21.13
CA LYS A 250 -4.52 9.46 22.43
C LYS A 250 -5.97 9.92 22.30
N ALA A 251 -6.43 10.21 21.08
CA ALA A 251 -7.88 10.26 20.81
C ALA A 251 -8.43 8.86 21.17
N GLY A 252 -9.34 8.78 22.14
CA GLY A 252 -9.94 7.49 22.49
C GLY A 252 -10.57 6.90 21.24
N THR A 253 -10.19 5.69 20.87
CA THR A 253 -10.65 5.02 19.65
C THR A 253 -12.18 5.00 19.56
N GLU A 254 -12.85 4.87 20.71
CA GLU A 254 -14.31 4.92 20.83
C GLU A 254 -14.91 6.26 20.35
N ASN A 255 -14.35 7.40 20.78
CA ASN A 255 -14.85 8.72 20.36
C ASN A 255 -14.60 9.00 18.87
N SER A 256 -13.50 8.49 18.30
CA SER A 256 -13.19 8.67 16.88
C SER A 256 -14.05 7.79 15.98
N ASP A 257 -14.34 6.54 16.39
CA ASP A 257 -15.20 5.63 15.63
C ASP A 257 -16.67 6.09 15.65
N GLU A 258 -17.19 6.54 16.79
CA GLU A 258 -18.53 7.12 16.90
C GLU A 258 -18.68 8.35 16.00
N LEU A 259 -17.71 9.27 16.05
CA LEU A 259 -17.70 10.45 15.18
C LEU A 259 -17.59 10.08 13.69
N ARG A 260 -16.81 9.05 13.36
CA ARG A 260 -16.70 8.54 11.98
C ARG A 260 -18.05 8.00 11.49
N ASP A 261 -18.78 7.27 12.34
CA ASP A 261 -20.13 6.77 12.03
C ASP A 261 -21.15 7.92 11.89
N GLU A 262 -21.09 8.96 12.72
CA GLU A 262 -21.91 10.19 12.58
C GLU A 262 -21.65 10.89 11.25
N LEU A 263 -20.38 11.13 10.91
CA LEU A 263 -19.97 11.76 9.65
C LEU A 263 -20.38 10.93 8.43
N PHE A 264 -20.29 9.61 8.52
CA PHE A 264 -20.75 8.71 7.46
C PHE A 264 -22.26 8.85 7.22
N LYS A 265 -23.07 8.88 8.27
CA LYS A 265 -24.53 9.11 8.16
C LYS A 265 -24.85 10.50 7.63
N ALA A 266 -24.04 11.50 7.94
CA ALA A 266 -24.14 12.85 7.41
C ALA A 266 -23.69 12.99 5.94
N GLY A 267 -23.18 11.92 5.31
CA GLY A 267 -22.77 11.91 3.91
C GLY A 267 -21.38 12.52 3.65
N TYR A 268 -20.60 12.84 4.69
CA TYR A 268 -19.28 13.47 4.56
C TYR A 268 -18.31 12.65 3.70
N TYR A 269 -18.35 11.31 3.79
CA TYR A 269 -17.44 10.42 3.06
C TYR A 269 -17.89 10.06 1.63
N THR A 270 -18.93 10.70 1.09
CA THR A 270 -19.49 10.34 -0.23
C THR A 270 -18.44 10.43 -1.34
N ASN A 271 -17.68 11.53 -1.37
CA ASN A 271 -16.66 11.81 -2.39
C ASN A 271 -15.23 11.52 -1.92
N LEU A 272 -15.06 10.90 -0.75
CA LEU A 272 -13.76 10.55 -0.19
C LEU A 272 -13.41 9.09 -0.49
N PRO A 273 -12.10 8.73 -0.50
CA PRO A 273 -11.66 7.36 -0.63
C PRO A 273 -12.40 6.41 0.32
N ARG A 274 -12.85 5.26 -0.20
CA ARG A 274 -13.68 4.30 0.56
C ARG A 274 -12.96 3.76 1.81
N ASP A 275 -11.63 3.76 1.82
CA ASP A 275 -10.82 3.31 2.96
C ASP A 275 -10.85 4.26 4.18
N LEU A 276 -11.41 5.47 4.05
CA LEU A 276 -11.63 6.40 5.15
C LEU A 276 -12.99 6.21 5.86
N ARG A 277 -13.88 5.40 5.27
CA ARG A 277 -15.21 5.14 5.81
C ARG A 277 -15.12 4.24 7.03
N PRO A 278 -16.14 4.23 7.91
CA PRO A 278 -16.20 3.25 8.97
C PRO A 278 -16.13 1.83 8.43
N LEU A 279 -15.43 0.95 9.14
CA LEU A 279 -15.37 -0.45 8.77
C LEU A 279 -16.79 -1.06 8.81
N PRO A 280 -17.28 -1.69 7.73
CA PRO A 280 -18.60 -2.31 7.69
C PRO A 280 -18.82 -3.29 8.85
N GLU A 281 -20.04 -3.33 9.40
CA GLU A 281 -20.38 -4.18 10.55
C GLU A 281 -20.03 -5.66 10.30
N PHE A 282 -20.28 -6.14 9.07
CA PHE A 282 -19.91 -7.49 8.64
C PHE A 282 -18.43 -7.82 8.90
N LEU A 283 -17.52 -6.86 8.66
CA LEU A 283 -16.08 -7.03 8.85
C LEU A 283 -15.65 -6.93 10.32
N ARG A 284 -16.50 -6.40 11.21
CA ARG A 284 -16.26 -6.35 12.66
C ARG A 284 -16.60 -7.68 13.36
N LYS A 285 -17.36 -8.58 12.71
CA LYS A 285 -17.78 -9.87 13.29
C LYS A 285 -16.59 -10.83 13.39
N ALA A 286 -16.44 -11.48 14.54
CA ALA A 286 -15.34 -12.43 14.80
C ALA A 286 -15.28 -13.59 13.77
N GLY A 287 -16.44 -14.08 13.32
CA GLY A 287 -16.50 -15.12 12.28
C GLY A 287 -15.90 -14.66 10.94
N THR A 288 -16.08 -13.39 10.60
CA THR A 288 -15.51 -12.78 9.39
C THR A 288 -14.00 -12.65 9.48
N THR A 289 -13.45 -12.32 10.65
CA THR A 289 -11.99 -12.28 10.86
C THR A 289 -11.34 -13.64 10.60
N VAL A 290 -11.97 -14.74 11.04
CA VAL A 290 -11.48 -16.11 10.79
C VAL A 290 -11.51 -16.46 9.30
N ARG A 291 -12.57 -16.06 8.58
CA ARG A 291 -12.70 -16.22 7.13
C ARG A 291 -11.59 -15.49 6.38
N ILE A 292 -11.35 -14.22 6.73
CA ILE A 292 -10.28 -13.38 6.17
C ILE A 292 -8.90 -14.02 6.41
N ARG A 293 -8.61 -14.47 7.62
CA ARG A 293 -7.34 -15.17 7.94
C ARG A 293 -7.15 -16.42 7.10
N THR A 294 -8.21 -17.22 6.98
CA THR A 294 -8.17 -18.46 6.20
C THR A 294 -7.88 -18.16 4.72
N ALA A 295 -8.55 -17.16 4.15
CA ALA A 295 -8.30 -16.71 2.78
C ALA A 295 -6.86 -16.20 2.60
N ALA A 296 -6.39 -15.31 3.48
CA ALA A 296 -5.03 -14.77 3.43
C ALA A 296 -3.96 -15.87 3.52
N THR A 297 -4.15 -16.86 4.40
CA THR A 297 -3.23 -18.00 4.54
C THR A 297 -3.14 -18.83 3.26
N ARG A 298 -4.29 -19.11 2.61
CA ARG A 298 -4.32 -19.85 1.35
C ARG A 298 -3.66 -19.08 0.20
N LEU A 299 -3.71 -17.76 0.25
CA LEU A 299 -3.16 -16.86 -0.77
C LEU A 299 -1.73 -16.39 -0.47
N ALA A 300 -1.13 -16.87 0.63
CA ALA A 300 0.20 -16.45 1.08
C ALA A 300 1.33 -16.77 0.09
N GLY A 301 1.11 -17.72 -0.83
CA GLY A 301 2.05 -18.05 -1.91
C GLY A 301 2.15 -17.00 -3.02
N TYR A 302 1.29 -15.97 -3.02
CA TYR A 302 1.36 -14.89 -3.98
C TYR A 302 2.57 -13.97 -3.69
N MET A 303 3.42 -13.82 -4.70
CA MET A 303 4.66 -13.04 -4.73
C MET A 303 4.55 -11.96 -5.81
N GLY A 304 3.57 -11.06 -5.65
CA GLY A 304 3.32 -9.97 -6.59
C GLY A 304 4.54 -9.08 -6.87
N PRO A 305 4.45 -8.18 -7.87
CA PRO A 305 5.57 -7.38 -8.33
C PRO A 305 6.20 -6.57 -7.19
N VAL A 306 7.51 -6.69 -7.02
CA VAL A 306 8.30 -5.78 -6.18
C VAL A 306 8.43 -4.48 -6.97
N ARG A 307 7.85 -3.39 -6.44
CA ARG A 307 8.13 -2.04 -6.93
C ARG A 307 9.34 -1.52 -6.10
N GLY A 308 10.24 -0.72 -6.67
CA GLY A 308 11.38 -0.13 -5.93
C GLY A 308 12.75 -0.81 -6.12
N GLN A 309 13.82 -0.05 -5.84
CA GLN A 309 15.23 -0.40 -6.13
C GLN A 309 16.02 -0.94 -4.92
N GLU A 310 15.37 -1.41 -3.84
CA GLU A 310 16.10 -1.93 -2.67
C GLU A 310 16.21 -3.48 -2.68
N PRO A 311 17.36 -4.04 -3.09
CA PRO A 311 17.54 -5.49 -3.25
C PRO A 311 17.55 -6.28 -1.93
N GLU A 312 17.72 -5.63 -0.78
CA GLU A 312 17.84 -6.31 0.52
C GLU A 312 16.50 -6.80 1.09
N ARG A 313 15.36 -6.44 0.49
CA ARG A 313 14.02 -6.81 0.97
C ARG A 313 13.11 -7.27 -0.17
N LEU A 314 13.47 -8.40 -0.78
CA LEU A 314 12.68 -9.14 -1.76
C LEU A 314 11.43 -9.81 -1.14
N ARG A 315 10.63 -9.09 -0.36
CA ARG A 315 9.28 -9.52 0.00
C ARG A 315 8.31 -8.83 -0.95
N GLY A 316 8.11 -9.43 -2.12
CA GLY A 316 6.99 -9.06 -2.99
C GLY A 316 5.69 -9.04 -2.18
N GLY A 317 4.82 -8.07 -2.45
CA GLY A 317 3.67 -7.74 -1.61
C GLY A 317 2.79 -8.95 -1.31
N SER A 318 3.06 -9.62 -0.18
CA SER A 318 2.31 -10.77 0.29
C SER A 318 0.87 -10.36 0.60
N VAL A 319 -0.06 -11.28 0.41
CA VAL A 319 -1.45 -11.09 0.82
C VAL A 319 -1.54 -11.25 2.34
N SER A 320 -1.86 -10.18 3.06
CA SER A 320 -2.08 -10.19 4.52
C SER A 320 -3.57 -10.17 4.87
N GLU A 321 -3.91 -10.47 6.12
CA GLU A 321 -5.29 -10.36 6.63
C GLU A 321 -5.84 -8.94 6.41
N GLU A 322 -5.02 -7.92 6.68
CA GLU A 322 -5.38 -6.51 6.51
C GLU A 322 -5.62 -6.18 5.04
N ARG A 323 -4.77 -6.64 4.11
CA ARG A 323 -4.98 -6.37 2.68
C ARG A 323 -6.26 -7.01 2.15
N VAL A 324 -6.58 -8.22 2.61
CA VAL A 324 -7.87 -8.86 2.27
C VAL A 324 -9.03 -8.06 2.85
N ARG A 325 -8.97 -7.71 4.14
CA ARG A 325 -10.02 -6.92 4.80
C ARG A 325 -10.24 -5.58 4.12
N ASP A 326 -9.17 -4.87 3.81
CA ASP A 326 -9.21 -3.54 3.20
C ASP A 326 -9.73 -3.64 1.76
N TRP A 327 -9.35 -4.67 1.00
CA TRP A 327 -9.92 -4.90 -0.33
C TRP A 327 -11.44 -5.15 -0.27
N VAL A 328 -11.88 -6.00 0.66
CA VAL A 328 -13.30 -6.31 0.87
C VAL A 328 -14.09 -5.07 1.32
N ALA A 329 -13.50 -4.20 2.14
CA ALA A 329 -14.14 -2.98 2.62
C ALA A 329 -14.38 -1.93 1.51
N GLN A 330 -13.77 -2.09 0.32
CA GLN A 330 -14.03 -1.22 -0.82
C GLN A 330 -15.41 -1.45 -1.46
N PHE A 331 -16.12 -2.53 -1.11
CA PHE A 331 -17.43 -2.88 -1.70
C PHE A 331 -18.59 -2.50 -0.80
N ASP A 332 -19.72 -2.13 -1.41
CA ASP A 332 -20.97 -1.89 -0.69
C ASP A 332 -21.57 -3.21 -0.15
N ASP A 333 -21.27 -4.33 -0.81
CA ASP A 333 -21.52 -5.69 -0.29
C ASP A 333 -20.19 -6.41 0.06
N PRO A 334 -19.67 -6.20 1.28
CA PRO A 334 -18.42 -6.82 1.72
C PRO A 334 -18.54 -8.34 1.91
N GLU A 335 -19.74 -8.90 2.06
CA GLU A 335 -19.90 -10.34 2.21
C GLU A 335 -19.68 -11.06 0.88
N LEU A 336 -20.31 -10.60 -0.21
CA LEU A 336 -20.10 -11.17 -1.53
C LEU A 336 -18.66 -10.95 -2.00
N ALA A 337 -18.07 -9.78 -1.71
CA ALA A 337 -16.66 -9.54 -1.98
C ALA A 337 -15.74 -10.55 -1.27
N LEU A 338 -15.97 -10.84 0.02
CA LEU A 338 -15.20 -11.85 0.74
C LEU A 338 -15.37 -13.25 0.14
N VAL A 339 -16.58 -13.61 -0.31
CA VAL A 339 -16.84 -14.88 -1.00
C VAL A 339 -15.99 -15.00 -2.28
N LEU A 340 -15.83 -13.91 -3.02
CA LEU A 340 -14.93 -13.93 -4.19
C LEU A 340 -13.50 -14.25 -3.77
N VAL A 341 -12.94 -13.58 -2.75
CA VAL A 341 -11.58 -13.87 -2.24
C VAL A 341 -11.46 -15.32 -1.78
N GLU A 342 -12.47 -15.84 -1.10
CA GLU A 342 -12.55 -17.22 -0.63
C GLU A 342 -12.67 -18.26 -1.76
N ASN A 343 -13.02 -17.86 -2.98
CA ASN A 343 -13.04 -18.77 -4.13
C ASN A 343 -11.84 -18.59 -5.07
N ILE A 344 -10.91 -17.68 -4.77
CA ILE A 344 -9.70 -17.52 -5.58
C ILE A 344 -8.85 -18.78 -5.52
N HIS A 345 -8.55 -19.29 -6.71
CA HIS A 345 -7.59 -20.36 -6.92
C HIS A 345 -6.20 -19.78 -7.25
N LEU A 346 -5.25 -20.02 -6.36
CA LEU A 346 -3.83 -19.74 -6.59
C LEU A 346 -3.20 -20.97 -7.23
N ILE A 347 -2.74 -20.85 -8.48
CA ILE A 347 -1.95 -21.88 -9.14
C ILE A 347 -0.66 -22.04 -8.34
N ASP A 348 -0.41 -23.25 -7.84
CA ASP A 348 0.79 -23.53 -7.05
C ASP A 348 1.74 -24.51 -7.75
N ARG A 349 2.81 -24.84 -7.04
CA ARG A 349 3.82 -25.81 -7.49
C ARG A 349 3.23 -27.21 -7.73
N PHE A 350 2.22 -27.60 -6.96
CA PHE A 350 1.56 -28.91 -7.08
C PHE A 350 0.68 -28.96 -8.33
N ASP A 351 -0.03 -27.89 -8.66
CA ASP A 351 -0.81 -27.79 -9.90
C ASP A 351 0.07 -27.96 -11.15
N VAL A 352 1.22 -27.28 -11.18
CA VAL A 352 2.18 -27.39 -12.30
C VAL A 352 2.72 -28.82 -12.42
N ALA A 353 3.15 -29.42 -11.29
CA ALA A 353 3.66 -30.79 -11.28
C ALA A 353 2.59 -31.80 -11.76
N ASN A 354 1.34 -31.62 -11.35
CA ASN A 354 0.24 -32.49 -11.77
C ASN A 354 -0.15 -32.30 -13.24
N ALA A 355 -0.06 -31.08 -13.77
CA ALA A 355 -0.29 -30.82 -15.18
C ALA A 355 0.69 -31.63 -16.04
N ILE A 356 1.97 -31.57 -15.69
CA ILE A 356 3.02 -32.30 -16.39
C ILE A 356 2.84 -33.82 -16.20
N ARG A 357 2.58 -34.29 -14.97
CA ARG A 357 2.37 -35.71 -14.69
C ARG A 357 1.21 -36.29 -15.49
N THR A 358 0.08 -35.59 -15.52
CA THR A 358 -1.11 -35.98 -16.30
C THR A 358 -0.78 -36.04 -17.80
N PHE A 359 -0.10 -35.01 -18.31
CA PHE A 359 0.31 -34.96 -19.71
C PHE A 359 1.23 -36.12 -20.09
N LEU A 360 2.29 -36.37 -19.32
CA LEU A 360 3.28 -37.41 -19.62
C LEU A 360 2.71 -38.81 -19.49
N ASN A 361 1.85 -39.06 -18.48
CA ASN A 361 1.16 -40.35 -18.35
C ASN A 361 0.25 -40.63 -19.55
N GLY A 362 -0.45 -39.60 -20.07
CA GLY A 362 -1.31 -39.73 -21.24
C GLY A 362 -0.55 -39.92 -22.56
N HIS A 363 0.74 -39.54 -22.62
CA HIS A 363 1.54 -39.51 -23.85
C HIS A 363 2.91 -40.18 -23.70
N SER A 364 3.02 -41.16 -22.79
CA SER A 364 4.29 -41.80 -22.41
C SER A 364 5.05 -42.44 -23.58
N GLY A 365 4.34 -42.91 -24.60
CA GLY A 365 4.95 -43.45 -25.83
C GLY A 365 5.65 -42.40 -26.70
N GLN A 366 5.20 -41.15 -26.67
CA GLN A 366 5.74 -40.05 -27.49
C GLN A 366 6.75 -39.18 -26.72
N PHE A 367 6.62 -39.11 -25.39
CA PHE A 367 7.46 -38.30 -24.50
C PHE A 367 8.26 -39.17 -23.53
N SER A 368 9.09 -40.08 -24.08
CA SER A 368 10.05 -40.83 -23.27
C SER A 368 11.26 -39.97 -22.94
N ARG A 369 11.61 -39.87 -21.64
CA ARG A 369 12.77 -39.12 -21.12
C ARG A 369 12.80 -37.65 -21.58
N PRO A 370 11.70 -36.88 -21.40
CA PRO A 370 11.55 -35.57 -22.01
C PRO A 370 12.56 -34.55 -21.46
N ALA A 371 12.78 -33.48 -22.21
CA ALA A 371 13.43 -32.27 -21.74
C ALA A 371 12.37 -31.22 -21.38
N PHE A 372 12.39 -30.73 -20.14
CA PHE A 372 11.57 -29.59 -19.72
C PHE A 372 12.28 -28.30 -20.07
N VAL A 373 11.59 -27.43 -20.81
CA VAL A 373 12.17 -26.21 -21.39
C VAL A 373 11.28 -25.01 -21.05
N PRO A 374 11.85 -23.88 -20.61
CA PRO A 374 11.06 -22.67 -20.38
C PRO A 374 10.59 -22.04 -21.68
N ILE A 375 9.42 -21.39 -21.65
CA ILE A 375 8.89 -20.62 -22.78
C ILE A 375 9.41 -19.18 -22.69
N GLY A 376 10.28 -18.79 -23.61
CA GLY A 376 10.79 -17.41 -23.68
C GLY A 376 12.18 -17.24 -23.07
N GLN A 377 12.40 -16.10 -22.42
CA GLN A 377 13.67 -15.67 -21.83
C GLN A 377 13.70 -15.90 -20.31
N ALA A 378 14.88 -15.75 -19.70
CA ALA A 378 15.09 -15.93 -18.27
C ALA A 378 14.22 -15.03 -17.36
N LYS A 379 13.69 -13.92 -17.89
CA LYS A 379 12.80 -12.99 -17.17
C LYS A 379 11.33 -13.42 -17.16
N ASP A 380 10.96 -14.39 -17.98
CA ASP A 380 9.58 -14.84 -18.14
C ASP A 380 9.18 -15.83 -17.04
N GLY A 381 7.91 -15.77 -16.63
CA GLY A 381 7.37 -16.59 -15.53
C GLY A 381 7.54 -18.09 -15.75
N SER A 382 7.51 -18.53 -17.01
CA SER A 382 7.75 -19.91 -17.44
C SER A 382 9.08 -20.46 -16.92
N THR A 383 10.12 -19.64 -16.75
CA THR A 383 11.43 -20.06 -16.21
C THR A 383 11.30 -20.57 -14.77
N ILE A 384 10.49 -19.89 -13.96
CA ILE A 384 10.25 -20.31 -12.57
C ILE A 384 9.37 -21.58 -12.54
N LEU A 385 8.39 -21.68 -13.44
CA LEU A 385 7.54 -22.86 -13.56
C LEU A 385 8.33 -24.08 -14.02
N THR A 386 9.31 -23.89 -14.91
CA THR A 386 10.23 -24.96 -15.31
C THR A 386 11.11 -25.42 -14.15
N TYR A 387 11.49 -24.55 -13.20
CA TYR A 387 12.15 -25.01 -11.99
C TYR A 387 11.29 -26.01 -11.18
N TYR A 388 9.97 -25.76 -11.10
CA TYR A 388 9.03 -26.70 -10.46
C TYR A 388 8.92 -28.04 -11.17
N SER A 389 9.15 -28.09 -12.49
CA SER A 389 9.17 -29.35 -13.23
C SER A 389 10.32 -30.29 -12.80
N GLY A 390 11.35 -29.77 -12.14
CA GLY A 390 12.45 -30.56 -11.58
C GLY A 390 12.02 -31.58 -10.53
N ASP A 391 10.92 -31.32 -9.81
CA ASP A 391 10.43 -32.20 -8.74
C ASP A 391 9.96 -33.56 -9.22
N ILE A 392 9.43 -33.59 -10.44
CA ILE A 392 8.89 -34.78 -11.07
C ILE A 392 9.84 -35.32 -12.13
N ALA A 393 10.97 -34.65 -12.39
CA ALA A 393 11.88 -35.05 -13.45
C ALA A 393 12.41 -36.48 -13.23
N GLY A 394 12.68 -36.86 -11.98
CA GLY A 394 13.10 -38.20 -11.62
C GLY A 394 12.04 -39.29 -11.88
N GLU A 395 10.74 -38.95 -11.81
CA GLU A 395 9.64 -39.89 -12.09
C GLU A 395 9.61 -40.33 -13.56
N PHE A 396 10.08 -39.47 -14.47
CA PHE A 396 9.99 -39.67 -15.93
C PHE A 396 11.35 -39.77 -16.63
N ASP A 397 12.44 -39.86 -15.86
CA ASP A 397 13.84 -39.74 -16.36
C ASP A 397 14.01 -38.52 -17.28
N ALA A 398 13.34 -37.43 -16.91
CA ALA A 398 13.34 -36.16 -17.62
C ALA A 398 14.55 -35.32 -17.18
N SER A 399 14.81 -34.24 -17.92
CA SER A 399 15.83 -33.27 -17.52
C SER A 399 15.35 -31.85 -17.78
N VAL A 400 15.62 -30.95 -16.84
CA VAL A 400 15.38 -29.52 -17.01
C VAL A 400 16.56 -28.93 -17.77
N LEU A 401 16.32 -28.42 -18.98
CA LEU A 401 17.37 -27.96 -19.90
C LEU A 401 17.02 -26.60 -20.49
N SER A 402 18.05 -25.81 -20.81
CA SER A 402 17.86 -24.67 -21.70
C SER A 402 17.46 -25.15 -23.09
N LEU A 403 16.81 -24.29 -23.89
CA LEU A 403 16.41 -24.65 -25.25
C LEU A 403 17.59 -25.19 -26.10
N PRO A 404 18.79 -24.56 -26.13
CA PRO A 404 19.93 -25.09 -26.87
C PRO A 404 20.36 -26.49 -26.41
N GLU A 405 20.46 -26.73 -25.10
CA GLU A 405 20.84 -28.04 -24.54
C GLU A 405 19.78 -29.11 -24.84
N ALA A 406 18.50 -28.75 -24.74
CA ALA A 406 17.38 -29.62 -25.07
C ALA A 406 17.41 -30.01 -26.55
N ILE A 407 17.72 -29.05 -27.44
CA ILE A 407 17.96 -29.31 -28.86
C ILE A 407 19.14 -30.28 -29.02
N THR A 408 20.30 -30.05 -28.43
CA THR A 408 21.44 -30.99 -28.60
C THR A 408 21.16 -32.40 -28.04
N SER A 409 20.34 -32.52 -26.99
CA SER A 409 20.04 -33.80 -26.34
C SER A 409 19.25 -34.82 -27.20
N GLY A 410 18.58 -34.36 -28.25
CA GLY A 410 17.70 -35.20 -29.08
C GLY A 410 16.39 -35.64 -28.41
N ARG A 411 16.09 -35.15 -27.21
CA ARG A 411 14.91 -35.54 -26.44
C ARG A 411 13.61 -34.87 -26.93
N PRO A 412 12.43 -35.47 -26.67
CA PRO A 412 11.14 -34.79 -26.76
C PRO A 412 11.13 -33.53 -25.89
N LEU A 413 10.48 -32.45 -26.36
CA LEU A 413 10.48 -31.16 -25.67
C LEU A 413 9.12 -30.91 -25.01
N VAL A 414 9.13 -30.52 -23.73
CA VAL A 414 7.92 -30.14 -23.01
C VAL A 414 8.10 -28.74 -22.44
N PHE A 415 7.30 -27.82 -22.96
CA PHE A 415 7.21 -26.44 -22.54
C PHE A 415 6.13 -26.28 -21.48
N VAL A 416 6.39 -25.47 -20.46
CA VAL A 416 5.51 -25.32 -19.29
C VAL A 416 5.14 -23.86 -19.08
N ASP A 417 3.86 -23.60 -18.82
CA ASP A 417 3.34 -22.27 -18.44
C ASP A 417 2.24 -22.37 -17.36
N ASP A 418 1.82 -21.25 -16.77
CA ASP A 418 0.78 -21.25 -15.72
C ASP A 418 -0.62 -21.28 -16.32
N PHE A 419 -0.91 -20.37 -17.25
CA PHE A 419 -2.25 -20.12 -17.76
C PHE A 419 -2.28 -19.75 -19.24
N ILE A 420 -3.17 -20.42 -19.99
CA ILE A 420 -3.48 -20.06 -21.38
C ILE A 420 -4.82 -19.34 -21.45
N GLY A 421 -4.79 -18.01 -21.63
CA GLY A 421 -5.96 -17.24 -22.06
C GLY A 421 -6.21 -17.44 -23.55
N ARG A 422 -5.79 -16.48 -24.38
CA ARG A 422 -5.81 -16.60 -25.85
C ARG A 422 -4.63 -17.40 -26.42
N GLY A 423 -3.52 -17.48 -25.68
CA GLY A 423 -2.28 -18.11 -26.15
C GLY A 423 -1.32 -17.21 -26.94
N SER A 424 -1.63 -15.91 -27.05
CA SER A 424 -0.84 -14.94 -27.81
C SER A 424 0.63 -14.85 -27.40
N SER A 425 0.94 -14.92 -26.09
CA SER A 425 2.31 -14.82 -25.60
C SER A 425 3.16 -15.99 -26.10
N ILE A 426 2.70 -17.23 -25.85
CA ILE A 426 3.33 -18.46 -26.36
C ILE A 426 3.52 -18.39 -27.87
N THR A 427 2.47 -18.09 -28.63
CA THR A 427 2.54 -17.97 -30.09
C THR A 427 3.59 -16.95 -30.54
N SER A 428 3.62 -15.77 -29.92
CA SER A 428 4.56 -14.72 -30.29
C SER A 428 6.03 -15.08 -30.00
N VAL A 429 6.30 -15.87 -28.96
CA VAL A 429 7.64 -16.39 -28.65
C VAL A 429 8.09 -17.34 -29.76
N PHE A 430 7.24 -18.29 -30.15
CA PHE A 430 7.58 -19.22 -31.24
C PHE A 430 7.69 -18.51 -32.60
N GLN A 431 6.82 -17.54 -32.91
CA GLN A 431 6.94 -16.74 -34.14
C GLN A 431 8.29 -16.02 -34.20
N ALA A 432 8.72 -15.39 -33.10
CA ALA A 432 10.01 -14.74 -33.02
C ALA A 432 11.18 -15.72 -33.21
N MET A 433 11.14 -16.89 -32.53
CA MET A 433 12.15 -17.94 -32.71
C MET A 433 12.25 -18.41 -34.16
N PHE A 434 11.13 -18.47 -34.89
CA PHE A 434 11.08 -18.88 -36.30
C PHE A 434 11.36 -17.73 -37.29
N GLY A 435 11.59 -16.51 -36.81
CA GLY A 435 11.74 -15.32 -37.66
C GLY A 435 10.47 -14.98 -38.46
N ALA A 436 9.30 -15.46 -38.01
CA ALA A 436 8.02 -15.22 -38.65
C ALA A 436 7.45 -13.85 -38.23
N SER A 437 6.61 -13.27 -39.09
CA SER A 437 5.89 -12.04 -38.77
C SER A 437 5.05 -12.20 -37.50
N VAL A 438 5.26 -11.32 -36.53
CA VAL A 438 4.49 -11.33 -35.28
C VAL A 438 3.05 -10.96 -35.58
N THR A 439 2.12 -11.82 -35.18
CA THR A 439 0.70 -11.61 -35.51
C THR A 439 -0.06 -10.80 -34.47
N GLU A 440 0.53 -10.62 -33.29
CA GLU A 440 -0.02 -9.83 -32.20
C GLU A 440 1.07 -8.97 -31.58
N ASN A 441 0.89 -7.65 -31.60
CA ASN A 441 1.82 -6.75 -30.92
C ASN A 441 1.52 -6.73 -29.42
N LEU A 442 2.37 -7.40 -28.64
CA LEU A 442 2.24 -7.51 -27.19
C LEU A 442 3.15 -6.55 -26.43
N ASP A 443 3.97 -5.77 -27.14
CA ASP A 443 4.99 -4.85 -26.58
C ASP A 443 5.88 -5.54 -25.54
N GLU A 444 6.39 -6.71 -25.90
CA GLU A 444 7.27 -7.52 -25.05
C GLU A 444 8.54 -7.85 -25.83
N GLU A 445 9.69 -7.85 -25.15
CA GLU A 445 10.94 -8.33 -25.73
C GLU A 445 10.82 -9.82 -26.12
N ARG A 446 11.42 -10.17 -27.26
CA ARG A 446 11.34 -11.52 -27.83
C ARG A 446 12.71 -12.11 -28.06
N PRO A 447 12.86 -13.44 -27.98
CA PRO A 447 14.11 -14.09 -28.32
C PRO A 447 14.48 -13.81 -29.79
N PRO A 448 15.78 -13.75 -30.13
CA PRO A 448 16.21 -13.66 -31.51
C PRO A 448 15.79 -14.91 -32.30
N ALA A 449 15.68 -14.76 -33.62
CA ALA A 449 15.42 -15.88 -34.51
C ALA A 449 16.54 -16.93 -34.40
N LEU A 450 16.13 -18.21 -34.38
CA LEU A 450 17.03 -19.35 -34.32
C LEU A 450 17.60 -19.64 -35.72
N SER A 451 18.75 -20.33 -35.77
CA SER A 451 19.33 -20.78 -37.03
C SER A 451 18.47 -21.85 -37.71
N GLY A 452 18.57 -21.98 -39.03
CA GLY A 452 17.80 -22.95 -39.81
C GLY A 452 17.95 -24.39 -39.30
N ASP A 453 19.17 -24.83 -39.01
CA ASP A 453 19.45 -26.17 -38.48
C ASP A 453 18.71 -26.45 -37.17
N VAL A 454 18.60 -25.44 -36.30
CA VAL A 454 17.88 -25.56 -35.03
C VAL A 454 16.36 -25.65 -35.27
N LEU A 455 15.83 -24.89 -36.22
CA LEU A 455 14.41 -24.94 -36.56
C LEU A 455 14.01 -26.30 -37.11
N ASP A 456 14.85 -26.92 -37.95
CA ASP A 456 14.59 -28.25 -38.49
C ASP A 456 14.65 -29.33 -37.40
N LEU A 457 15.53 -29.17 -36.42
CA LEU A 457 15.53 -30.03 -35.22
C LEU A 457 14.28 -29.83 -34.36
N LEU A 458 13.71 -28.62 -34.27
CA LEU A 458 12.46 -28.39 -33.55
C LEU A 458 11.27 -29.02 -34.28
N ARG A 459 11.18 -28.87 -35.60
CA ARG A 459 10.10 -29.45 -36.42
C ARG A 459 10.07 -30.97 -36.41
N SER A 460 11.23 -31.61 -36.30
CA SER A 460 11.36 -33.08 -36.32
C SER A 460 11.06 -33.75 -34.98
N ARG A 461 10.73 -33.00 -33.93
CA ARG A 461 10.57 -33.53 -32.57
C ARG A 461 9.13 -33.48 -32.07
N PRO A 462 8.76 -34.40 -31.16
CA PRO A 462 7.58 -34.21 -30.34
C PRO A 462 7.72 -32.97 -29.46
N ILE A 463 6.75 -32.06 -29.57
CA ILE A 463 6.66 -30.85 -28.76
C ILE A 463 5.36 -30.91 -27.95
N GLY A 464 5.48 -30.83 -26.63
CA GLY A 464 4.39 -30.68 -25.69
C GLY A 464 4.35 -29.25 -25.14
N ILE A 465 3.16 -28.67 -25.02
CA ILE A 465 2.92 -27.42 -24.31
C ILE A 465 1.92 -27.73 -23.21
N VAL A 466 2.34 -27.57 -21.96
CA VAL A 466 1.58 -27.98 -20.78
C VAL A 466 1.35 -26.79 -19.88
N THR A 467 0.10 -26.56 -19.48
CA THR A 467 -0.24 -25.51 -18.52
C THR A 467 -1.09 -26.00 -17.36
N ALA A 468 -1.02 -25.32 -16.23
CA ALA A 468 -1.87 -25.65 -15.08
C ALA A 468 -3.35 -25.35 -15.37
N ALA A 469 -3.62 -24.27 -16.10
CA ALA A 469 -4.96 -23.91 -16.51
C ALA A 469 -4.98 -23.32 -17.93
N GLY A 470 -6.14 -23.33 -18.59
CA GLY A 470 -6.31 -22.59 -19.84
C GLY A 470 -7.67 -22.73 -20.50
N THR A 471 -7.92 -21.92 -21.52
CA THR A 471 -9.14 -22.01 -22.33
C THR A 471 -8.97 -23.05 -23.45
N PRO A 472 -10.03 -23.80 -23.83
CA PRO A 472 -10.00 -24.65 -25.01
C PRO A 472 -9.60 -23.89 -26.28
N GLY A 473 -10.21 -22.71 -26.51
CA GLY A 473 -9.91 -21.87 -27.67
C GLY A 473 -8.45 -21.39 -27.73
N GLY A 474 -7.83 -21.12 -26.59
CA GLY A 474 -6.42 -20.76 -26.52
C GLY A 474 -5.48 -21.92 -26.88
N ARG A 475 -5.82 -23.16 -26.47
CA ARG A 475 -5.08 -24.36 -26.87
C ARG A 475 -5.16 -24.58 -28.38
N ASP A 476 -6.38 -24.49 -28.93
CA ASP A 476 -6.61 -24.66 -30.37
C ASP A 476 -5.90 -23.58 -31.19
N TYR A 477 -5.90 -22.34 -30.70
CA TYR A 477 -5.17 -21.22 -31.31
C TYR A 477 -3.66 -21.50 -31.35
N ILE A 478 -3.06 -21.88 -30.22
CA ILE A 478 -1.62 -22.23 -30.15
C ILE A 478 -1.31 -23.39 -31.11
N LYS A 479 -2.12 -24.45 -31.08
CA LYS A 479 -1.94 -25.62 -31.94
C LYS A 479 -1.98 -25.24 -33.42
N SER A 480 -2.98 -24.46 -33.83
CA SER A 480 -3.11 -23.97 -35.20
C SER A 480 -1.90 -23.15 -35.62
N ARG A 481 -1.51 -22.17 -34.81
CA ARG A 481 -0.39 -21.26 -35.10
C ARG A 481 0.96 -21.93 -35.18
N LEU A 482 1.23 -22.90 -34.31
CA LEU A 482 2.47 -23.68 -34.37
C LEU A 482 2.48 -24.64 -35.56
N THR A 483 1.32 -25.15 -35.96
CA THR A 483 1.18 -25.96 -37.18
C THR A 483 1.53 -25.16 -38.43
N GLU A 484 1.14 -23.88 -38.49
CA GLU A 484 1.56 -22.95 -39.56
C GLU A 484 3.09 -22.75 -39.62
N LEU A 485 3.79 -22.88 -38.49
CA LEU A 485 5.26 -22.83 -38.42
C LEU A 485 5.95 -24.17 -38.74
N GLY A 486 5.17 -25.21 -39.02
CA GLY A 486 5.64 -26.56 -39.31
C GLY A 486 5.89 -27.42 -38.06
N ILE A 487 5.39 -27.03 -36.89
CA ILE A 487 5.43 -27.82 -35.66
C ILE A 487 4.07 -28.48 -35.45
N SER A 488 4.01 -29.76 -35.11
CA SER A 488 2.77 -30.43 -34.69
C SER A 488 2.74 -30.60 -33.16
N PRO A 489 2.36 -29.56 -32.38
CA PRO A 489 2.43 -29.64 -30.93
C PRO A 489 1.26 -30.42 -30.34
N LEU A 490 1.48 -31.03 -29.18
CA LEU A 490 0.43 -31.44 -28.26
C LEU A 490 0.28 -30.38 -27.18
N VAL A 491 -0.89 -29.75 -27.10
CA VAL A 491 -1.19 -28.70 -26.12
C VAL A 491 -2.18 -29.23 -25.10
N SER A 492 -1.87 -29.13 -23.81
CA SER A 492 -2.68 -29.67 -22.73
C SER A 492 -2.73 -28.71 -21.53
N SER A 493 -3.87 -28.68 -20.86
CA SER A 493 -4.07 -27.95 -19.61
C SER A 493 -4.55 -28.95 -18.56
N LEU A 494 -4.10 -28.83 -17.31
CA LEU A 494 -4.65 -29.64 -16.21
C LEU A 494 -6.13 -29.31 -15.95
N ARG A 495 -6.46 -28.02 -15.99
CA ARG A 495 -7.83 -27.52 -15.82
C ARG A 495 -8.26 -26.67 -17.01
N ASP A 496 -9.47 -26.89 -17.47
CA ASP A 496 -10.14 -25.99 -18.42
C ASP A 496 -10.84 -24.85 -17.65
N THR A 497 -11.11 -23.72 -18.33
CA THR A 497 -11.72 -22.55 -17.69
C THR A 497 -13.06 -22.84 -17.00
N GLU A 498 -13.82 -23.82 -17.46
CA GLU A 498 -15.08 -24.27 -16.84
C GLU A 498 -14.86 -24.89 -15.44
N GLN A 499 -13.65 -25.37 -15.15
CA GLN A 499 -13.27 -25.94 -13.87
C GLN A 499 -12.61 -24.91 -12.94
N ILE A 500 -12.47 -23.67 -13.40
CA ILE A 500 -11.89 -22.56 -12.65
C ILE A 500 -13.04 -21.74 -12.06
N PRO A 501 -13.00 -21.38 -10.76
CA PRO A 501 -14.04 -20.55 -10.19
C PRO A 501 -14.15 -19.20 -10.90
N THR A 502 -15.38 -18.79 -11.21
CA THR A 502 -15.73 -17.46 -11.73
C THR A 502 -16.49 -16.68 -10.66
N ILE A 503 -16.71 -15.38 -10.87
CA ILE A 503 -17.64 -14.62 -10.03
C ILE A 503 -19.05 -15.25 -10.06
N PHE A 504 -19.47 -15.79 -11.20
CA PHE A 504 -20.80 -16.38 -11.37
C PHE A 504 -20.95 -17.67 -10.56
N SER A 505 -19.97 -18.57 -10.65
CA SER A 505 -19.99 -19.84 -9.90
C SER A 505 -19.79 -19.64 -8.40
N ALA A 506 -19.01 -18.62 -8.00
CA ALA A 506 -18.74 -18.35 -6.60
C ALA A 506 -19.96 -17.78 -5.86
N LEU A 507 -20.85 -17.09 -6.58
CA LEU A 507 -22.01 -16.39 -6.03
C LEU A 507 -23.34 -17.14 -6.27
N ASP A 508 -23.29 -18.33 -6.87
CA ASP A 508 -24.45 -19.14 -7.28
C ASP A 508 -25.46 -19.44 -6.14
N LYS A 509 -24.98 -19.49 -4.89
CA LYS A 509 -25.77 -19.78 -3.68
C LYS A 509 -26.50 -18.58 -3.10
N PHE A 510 -26.28 -17.38 -3.61
CA PHE A 510 -26.87 -16.15 -3.09
C PHE A 510 -28.13 -15.76 -3.86
N PRO A 511 -29.03 -14.94 -3.27
CA PRO A 511 -30.23 -14.44 -3.95
C PRO A 511 -29.87 -13.71 -5.25
N SER A 512 -30.60 -14.00 -6.34
CA SER A 512 -30.25 -13.52 -7.69
C SER A 512 -30.26 -11.99 -7.79
N ASP A 513 -31.24 -11.33 -7.17
CA ASP A 513 -31.33 -9.86 -7.12
C ASP A 513 -30.08 -9.22 -6.50
N ARG A 514 -29.66 -9.72 -5.34
CA ARG A 514 -28.45 -9.26 -4.65
C ARG A 514 -27.18 -9.53 -5.47
N VAL A 515 -27.12 -10.67 -6.14
CA VAL A 515 -25.99 -11.04 -7.00
C VAL A 515 -25.93 -10.17 -8.24
N ASP A 516 -27.06 -9.89 -8.88
CA ASP A 516 -27.17 -9.06 -10.07
C ASP A 516 -26.68 -7.62 -9.76
N ASP A 517 -27.16 -7.04 -8.65
CA ASP A 517 -26.73 -5.71 -8.18
C ASP A 517 -25.21 -5.67 -7.94
N PHE A 518 -24.65 -6.72 -7.31
CA PHE A 518 -23.22 -6.80 -7.03
C PHE A 518 -22.37 -7.01 -8.29
N GLN A 519 -22.87 -7.79 -9.26
CA GLN A 519 -22.21 -7.98 -10.55
C GLN A 519 -22.21 -6.70 -11.37
N GLU A 520 -23.30 -5.94 -11.38
CA GLU A 520 -23.37 -4.62 -12.02
C GLU A 520 -22.35 -3.67 -11.38
N ALA A 521 -22.27 -3.63 -10.05
CA ALA A 521 -21.27 -2.83 -9.34
C ALA A 521 -19.83 -3.23 -9.70
N LEU A 522 -19.53 -4.53 -9.80
CA LEU A 522 -18.22 -5.03 -10.23
C LEU A 522 -17.88 -4.63 -11.67
N LEU A 523 -18.88 -4.63 -12.55
CA LEU A 523 -18.73 -4.28 -13.95
C LEU A 523 -18.44 -2.78 -14.09
N GLU A 524 -19.15 -1.93 -13.35
CA GLU A 524 -18.88 -0.49 -13.28
C GLU A 524 -17.50 -0.17 -12.72
N VAL A 525 -17.10 -0.83 -11.61
CA VAL A 525 -15.72 -0.74 -11.09
C VAL A 525 -14.73 -1.13 -12.20
N GLY A 526 -14.95 -2.25 -12.88
CA GLY A 526 -14.13 -2.73 -13.97
C GLY A 526 -13.93 -1.70 -15.09
N LYS A 527 -15.02 -1.09 -15.56
CA LYS A 527 -15.00 -0.04 -16.58
C LYS A 527 -14.17 1.17 -16.14
N LEU A 528 -14.41 1.66 -14.93
CA LEU A 528 -13.68 2.79 -14.35
C LEU A 528 -12.16 2.50 -14.23
N LEU A 529 -11.77 1.26 -13.93
CA LEU A 529 -10.36 0.87 -13.78
C LEU A 529 -9.59 0.71 -15.10
N ILE A 530 -10.27 0.30 -16.17
CA ILE A 530 -9.63 0.11 -17.47
C ILE A 530 -9.34 1.46 -18.11
N HIS A 531 -10.34 2.35 -18.09
CA HIS A 531 -10.27 3.71 -18.61
C HIS A 531 -9.51 3.79 -19.95
N ASP A 532 -10.05 3.11 -20.97
CA ASP A 532 -9.54 3.15 -22.35
C ASP A 532 -10.44 4.08 -23.18
N SER A 533 -9.87 4.77 -24.16
CA SER A 533 -10.62 5.56 -25.15
C SER A 533 -11.57 4.72 -26.01
N ASP A 534 -11.32 3.41 -26.07
CA ASP A 534 -12.08 2.42 -26.82
C ASP A 534 -13.15 1.77 -25.90
N SER A 535 -14.41 2.13 -26.11
CA SER A 535 -15.55 1.64 -25.31
C SER A 535 -15.69 0.13 -25.42
N ASP A 536 -15.50 -0.44 -26.62
CA ASP A 536 -15.70 -1.87 -26.86
C ASP A 536 -14.65 -2.71 -26.12
N LYS A 537 -13.41 -2.19 -26.03
CA LYS A 537 -12.37 -2.80 -25.20
C LYS A 537 -12.68 -2.69 -23.72
N THR A 538 -13.22 -1.57 -23.28
CA THR A 538 -13.58 -1.37 -21.87
C THR A 538 -14.69 -2.33 -21.47
N ASP A 539 -15.74 -2.42 -22.28
CA ASP A 539 -16.89 -3.28 -22.03
C ASP A 539 -16.51 -4.76 -22.05
N SER A 540 -15.70 -5.22 -23.02
CA SER A 540 -15.29 -6.63 -23.14
C SER A 540 -14.26 -7.12 -22.10
N ARG A 541 -13.80 -6.22 -21.23
CA ARG A 541 -12.73 -6.50 -20.26
C ARG A 541 -13.08 -6.08 -18.84
N ALA A 542 -14.25 -5.49 -18.60
CA ALA A 542 -14.65 -4.96 -17.31
C ALA A 542 -14.51 -6.00 -16.18
N LEU A 543 -14.88 -7.26 -16.43
CA LEU A 543 -14.73 -8.36 -15.48
C LEU A 543 -13.49 -9.23 -15.74
N GLY A 544 -12.51 -8.72 -16.48
CA GLY A 544 -11.40 -9.49 -17.02
C GLY A 544 -11.63 -9.81 -18.50
N TYR A 545 -10.58 -10.23 -19.21
CA TYR A 545 -10.67 -10.46 -20.66
C TYR A 545 -11.69 -11.56 -20.97
N GLY A 546 -12.75 -11.21 -21.72
CA GLY A 546 -13.87 -12.12 -22.01
C GLY A 546 -15.01 -12.04 -20.99
N ASN A 547 -14.92 -11.16 -19.99
CA ASN A 547 -15.91 -10.92 -18.93
C ASN A 547 -16.34 -12.13 -18.08
N GLU A 548 -15.57 -13.20 -18.10
CA GLU A 548 -15.85 -14.39 -17.29
C GLU A 548 -15.59 -14.18 -15.79
N GLY A 549 -14.87 -13.13 -15.38
CA GLY A 549 -14.62 -12.87 -13.96
C GLY A 549 -13.82 -13.99 -13.29
N LEU A 550 -12.77 -14.52 -13.95
CA LEU A 550 -12.03 -15.65 -13.38
C LEU A 550 -11.43 -15.29 -12.02
N LEU A 551 -11.57 -16.19 -11.06
CA LEU A 551 -10.98 -16.09 -9.73
C LEU A 551 -9.71 -16.96 -9.69
N LEU A 552 -8.74 -16.58 -10.53
CA LEU A 552 -7.49 -17.31 -10.74
C LEU A 552 -6.30 -16.36 -10.61
N ILE A 553 -5.25 -16.77 -9.91
CA ILE A 553 -3.98 -16.04 -9.83
C ILE A 553 -2.81 -17.02 -9.93
N SER A 554 -1.64 -16.54 -10.32
CA SER A 554 -0.39 -17.30 -10.21
C SER A 554 0.54 -16.63 -9.21
N PRO A 555 1.61 -17.30 -8.73
CA PRO A 555 2.45 -16.77 -7.67
C PRO A 555 3.18 -15.50 -8.11
N PHE A 556 3.53 -15.37 -9.38
CA PHE A 556 4.39 -14.29 -9.88
C PHE A 556 3.68 -13.32 -10.82
N ASN A 557 2.44 -13.62 -11.21
CA ASN A 557 1.67 -12.80 -12.13
C ASN A 557 0.16 -12.98 -11.89
N THR A 558 -0.61 -12.05 -12.42
CA THR A 558 -2.07 -12.16 -12.43
C THR A 558 -2.55 -12.20 -13.89
N PRO A 559 -3.20 -13.30 -14.33
CA PRO A 559 -3.74 -13.40 -15.68
C PRO A 559 -4.70 -12.24 -16.03
N THR A 560 -4.77 -11.87 -17.31
CA THR A 560 -5.69 -10.81 -17.77
C THR A 560 -7.16 -11.19 -17.71
N MET A 561 -7.44 -12.49 -17.69
CA MET A 561 -8.81 -13.02 -17.55
C MET A 561 -9.28 -13.02 -16.10
N THR A 562 -8.38 -12.82 -15.13
CA THR A 562 -8.74 -12.62 -13.73
C THR A 562 -9.62 -11.38 -13.60
N LEU A 563 -10.60 -11.42 -12.69
CA LEU A 563 -11.47 -10.30 -12.38
C LEU A 563 -10.68 -8.99 -12.27
N THR A 564 -11.01 -7.99 -13.08
CA THR A 564 -10.25 -6.72 -13.19
C THR A 564 -10.06 -6.03 -11.85
N ALA A 565 -11.10 -6.02 -11.01
CA ALA A 565 -11.07 -5.44 -9.66
C ALA A 565 -10.02 -6.09 -8.73
N LEU A 566 -9.55 -7.30 -9.02
CA LEU A 566 -8.51 -7.97 -8.24
C LEU A 566 -7.10 -7.49 -8.56
N TRP A 567 -6.82 -6.98 -9.76
CA TRP A 567 -5.44 -6.76 -10.22
C TRP A 567 -5.14 -5.38 -10.80
N ARG A 568 -6.14 -4.64 -11.28
CA ARG A 568 -5.95 -3.33 -11.86
C ARG A 568 -5.93 -2.26 -10.75
N THR A 569 -4.91 -1.40 -10.77
CA THR A 569 -4.83 -0.25 -9.87
C THR A 569 -5.81 0.83 -10.30
N GLY A 570 -6.39 1.54 -9.33
CA GLY A 570 -7.23 2.70 -9.57
C GLY A 570 -6.52 3.84 -10.28
N ASN A 571 -7.32 4.84 -10.66
CA ASN A 571 -6.93 6.04 -11.37
C ASN A 571 -7.71 7.25 -10.79
N ASP A 572 -7.63 8.40 -11.45
CA ASP A 572 -8.30 9.63 -11.01
C ASP A 572 -9.84 9.49 -10.93
N ALA A 573 -10.43 8.61 -11.76
CA ALA A 573 -11.87 8.37 -11.78
C ALA A 573 -12.32 7.44 -10.63
N LEU A 574 -11.45 6.52 -10.19
CA LEU A 574 -11.74 5.60 -9.09
C LEU A 574 -10.48 5.29 -8.29
N THR A 575 -10.45 5.76 -7.04
CA THR A 575 -9.44 5.33 -6.08
C THR A 575 -9.68 3.87 -5.68
N TRP A 576 -8.87 2.98 -6.24
CA TRP A 576 -9.02 1.53 -6.08
C TRP A 576 -7.69 0.83 -5.80
N ARG A 577 -7.71 -0.13 -4.87
CA ARG A 577 -6.57 -0.97 -4.57
C ARG A 577 -6.83 -2.41 -4.99
N PRO A 578 -5.98 -2.98 -5.86
CA PRO A 578 -6.06 -4.39 -6.19
C PRO A 578 -5.44 -5.23 -5.07
N LEU A 579 -6.01 -6.41 -4.85
CA LEU A 579 -5.42 -7.41 -3.95
C LEU A 579 -4.17 -8.05 -4.58
N PHE A 580 -4.18 -8.25 -5.90
CA PHE A 580 -3.15 -8.93 -6.69
C PHE A 580 -2.64 -8.04 -7.82
N PRO A 581 -1.88 -6.97 -7.53
CA PRO A 581 -1.42 -6.03 -8.55
C PRO A 581 -0.62 -6.76 -9.64
N ARG A 582 -0.98 -6.53 -10.90
CA ARG A 582 -0.27 -7.12 -12.03
C ARG A 582 1.05 -6.38 -12.32
N ARG A 583 2.06 -7.11 -12.79
CA ARG A 583 3.32 -6.51 -13.28
C ARG A 583 3.04 -5.69 -14.56
N PRO A 584 3.47 -4.42 -14.63
CA PRO A 584 3.41 -3.67 -15.88
C PRO A 584 4.29 -4.34 -16.93
N LYS A 585 3.83 -4.37 -18.18
CA LYS A 585 4.66 -4.73 -19.33
C LYS A 585 5.45 -3.49 -19.72
N HIS A 586 6.77 -3.60 -19.81
CA HIS A 586 7.70 -2.53 -20.17
C HIS A 586 8.58 -3.00 -21.33
#